data_AF-A0A958TZD4-F1
#
_entry.id   AF-A0A958TZD4-F1
#
_cell.length_a   1.000
_cell.length_b   1.000
_cell.length_c   1.000
_cell.angle_alpha   90.00
_cell.angle_beta   90.00
_cell.angle_gamma   90.00
#
_symmetry.space_group_name_H-M   'P 1'
#
loop_
_entity.id
_entity.type
_entity.pdbx_description
1 polymer ?
#
loop_
_entity_poly.entity_id
_entity_poly.type
_entity_poly.pdbx_seq_one_letter_code
_entity_poly.pdbx_strand_id
1 'polypeptide(L)'
;EILKIRKAVVPLREVVNRLEKIETPLIEERTNKYIRDLYDHIIQVNESVEIYRDMIWGLMDMYMTTISNKMNEVMKVLTIMASIFIPLTFMAGIYGMNFENMPELHFKYGYYYLWGAMILVFFGLLWYFKRKKWL
;
A
#
# COMPACT_ATOMS: atom_id res chain seq x y z
N GLU A 1 14.51 16.12 -6.44
CA GLU A 1 15.34 16.19 -7.66
C GLU A 1 14.55 16.52 -8.94
N ILE A 2 13.55 15.75 -9.40
CA ILE A 2 12.81 16.06 -10.64
C ILE A 2 12.19 17.47 -10.68
N LEU A 3 11.62 17.93 -9.57
CA LEU A 3 11.09 19.31 -9.48
C LEU A 3 12.16 20.39 -9.62
N LYS A 4 13.41 20.11 -9.21
CA LYS A 4 14.54 21.03 -9.41
C LYS A 4 14.95 21.07 -10.89
N ILE A 5 15.00 19.91 -11.54
CA ILE A 5 15.28 19.79 -12.98
C ILE A 5 14.21 20.55 -13.77
N ARG A 6 12.92 20.33 -13.49
CA ARG A 6 11.81 21.05 -14.13
C ARG A 6 11.95 22.57 -13.99
N LYS A 7 12.25 23.05 -12.77
CA LYS A 7 12.46 24.49 -12.52
C LYS A 7 13.63 25.09 -13.30
N ALA A 8 14.63 24.29 -13.67
CA ALA A 8 15.75 24.73 -14.49
C ALA A 8 15.46 24.64 -16.00
N VAL A 9 14.82 23.56 -16.46
CA VAL A 9 14.62 23.27 -17.90
C VAL A 9 13.47 24.09 -18.51
N VAL A 10 12.41 24.38 -17.75
CA VAL A 10 11.27 25.17 -18.24
C VAL A 10 11.68 26.59 -18.68
N PRO A 11 12.41 27.40 -17.89
CA PRO A 11 12.83 28.73 -18.32
C PRO A 11 13.88 28.69 -19.44
N LEU A 12 14.70 27.63 -19.53
CA LEU A 12 15.64 27.42 -20.64
C LEU A 12 14.93 27.37 -21.99
N ARG A 13 13.73 26.79 -22.04
CA ARG A 13 12.90 26.77 -23.26
C ARG A 13 12.58 28.19 -23.74
N GLU A 14 12.19 29.08 -22.83
CA GLU A 14 11.86 30.47 -23.17
C GLU A 14 13.10 31.26 -23.62
N VAL A 15 14.24 31.03 -22.97
CA VAL A 15 15.52 31.67 -23.34
C VAL A 15 15.95 31.25 -24.74
N VAL A 16 15.90 29.95 -25.05
CA VAL A 16 16.31 29.44 -26.38
C VAL A 16 15.31 29.84 -27.47
N ASN A 17 14.01 29.87 -27.17
CA ASN A 17 12.99 30.39 -28.09
C ASN A 17 13.19 31.88 -28.43
N ARG A 18 13.64 32.68 -27.45
CA ARG A 18 14.00 34.08 -27.70
C ARG A 18 15.26 34.18 -28.56
N LEU A 19 16.28 33.35 -28.30
CA LEU A 19 17.50 33.30 -29.10
C LEU A 19 17.25 32.90 -30.55
N GLU A 20 16.34 31.95 -30.80
CA GLU A 20 15.96 31.51 -32.15
C GLU A 20 15.31 32.64 -32.97
N LYS A 21 14.50 33.49 -32.31
CA LYS A 21 13.73 34.57 -32.95
C LYS A 21 14.45 35.90 -33.04
N ILE A 22 15.64 36.03 -32.45
CA ILE A 22 16.42 37.26 -32.54
C ILE A 22 17.09 37.34 -33.91
N GLU A 23 16.70 38.32 -34.70
CA GLU A 23 17.42 38.71 -35.91
C GLU A 23 18.53 39.68 -35.54
N THR A 24 19.76 39.18 -35.47
CA THR A 24 20.95 39.97 -35.16
C THR A 24 22.07 39.66 -36.15
N PRO A 25 22.83 40.67 -36.62
CA PRO A 25 23.99 40.46 -37.49
C PRO A 25 25.12 39.65 -36.81
N LEU A 26 25.05 39.42 -35.49
CA LEU A 26 26.00 38.60 -34.73
C LEU A 26 25.73 37.09 -34.84
N ILE A 27 24.52 36.68 -35.25
CA ILE A 27 24.14 35.26 -35.38
C ILE A 27 24.05 34.94 -36.86
N GLU A 28 24.94 34.05 -37.31
CA GLU A 28 24.89 33.55 -38.69
C GLU A 28 23.75 32.54 -38.89
N GLU A 29 23.21 32.47 -40.10
CA GLU A 29 22.08 31.61 -40.47
C GLU A 29 22.36 30.11 -40.21
N ARG A 30 23.63 29.69 -40.32
CA ARG A 30 24.08 28.33 -39.95
C ARG A 30 23.92 28.05 -38.45
N THR A 31 24.16 29.04 -37.59
CA THR A 31 24.05 28.91 -36.13
C THR A 31 22.58 28.83 -35.71
N ASN A 32 21.69 29.51 -36.44
CA ASN A 32 20.26 29.47 -36.16
C ASN A 32 19.68 28.04 -36.28
N LYS A 33 20.16 27.22 -37.23
CA LYS A 33 19.79 25.80 -37.32
C LYS A 33 20.16 24.99 -36.07
N TYR A 34 21.32 25.23 -35.47
CA TYR A 34 21.73 24.56 -34.22
C TYR A 34 20.92 25.05 -33.01
N ILE A 35 20.54 26.34 -32.97
CA ILE A 35 19.67 26.88 -31.92
C ILE A 35 18.28 26.23 -31.98
N ARG A 36 17.74 26.02 -33.18
CA ARG A 36 16.47 25.32 -33.37
C ARG A 36 16.53 23.86 -32.93
N ASP A 37 17.61 23.15 -33.27
CA ASP A 37 17.83 21.79 -32.78
C ASP A 37 17.94 21.74 -31.25
N LEU A 38 18.63 22.70 -30.63
CA LEU A 38 18.66 22.84 -29.17
C LEU A 38 17.27 23.10 -28.57
N TYR A 39 16.44 23.91 -29.23
CA TYR A 39 15.06 24.17 -28.81
C TYR A 39 14.22 22.89 -28.82
N ASP A 40 14.33 22.07 -29.88
CA ASP A 40 13.64 20.80 -30.00
C ASP A 40 14.08 19.81 -28.90
N HIS A 41 15.40 19.73 -28.62
CA HIS A 41 15.92 18.93 -27.52
C HIS A 41 15.38 19.38 -26.14
N ILE A 42 15.27 20.69 -25.90
CA ILE A 42 14.71 21.21 -24.64
C ILE A 42 13.23 20.84 -24.50
N ILE A 43 12.45 20.81 -25.59
CA ILE A 43 11.07 20.33 -25.56
C ILE A 43 11.05 18.85 -25.17
N GLN A 44 11.87 18.01 -25.81
CA GLN A 44 11.92 16.58 -25.54
C GLN A 44 12.33 16.27 -24.08
N VAL A 45 13.28 17.03 -23.54
CA VAL A 45 13.66 16.90 -22.12
C VAL A 45 12.53 17.32 -21.20
N ASN A 46 11.81 18.41 -21.49
CA ASN A 46 10.64 18.82 -20.69
C ASN A 46 9.55 17.74 -20.68
N GLU A 47 9.22 17.16 -21.84
CA GLU A 47 8.24 16.07 -21.93
C GLU A 47 8.70 14.85 -21.12
N SER A 48 9.98 14.48 -21.22
CA SER A 48 10.55 13.38 -20.43
C SER A 48 10.46 13.64 -18.93
N VAL A 49 10.73 14.88 -18.49
CA VAL A 49 10.61 15.29 -17.09
C VAL A 49 9.16 15.18 -16.58
N GLU A 50 8.17 15.54 -17.40
CA GLU A 50 6.75 15.37 -17.07
C GLU A 50 6.39 13.88 -16.96
N ILE A 51 6.80 13.05 -17.93
CA ILE A 51 6.58 11.59 -17.90
C ILE A 51 7.18 10.97 -16.62
N TYR A 52 8.43 11.33 -16.28
CA TYR A 52 9.05 10.82 -15.06
C TYR A 52 8.33 11.29 -13.80
N ARG A 53 7.81 12.52 -13.77
CA ARG A 53 7.02 12.99 -12.64
C ARG A 53 5.76 12.15 -12.47
N ASP A 54 5.04 11.90 -13.56
CA ASP A 54 3.78 11.15 -13.52
C ASP A 54 4.02 9.67 -13.17
N MET A 55 5.13 9.09 -13.66
CA MET A 55 5.58 7.75 -13.24
C MET A 55 5.90 7.69 -11.74
N ILE A 56 6.60 8.68 -11.19
CA ILE A 56 6.91 8.73 -9.74
C ILE A 56 5.63 8.78 -8.92
N TRP A 57 4.64 9.57 -9.35
CA TRP A 57 3.33 9.59 -8.69
C TRP A 57 2.65 8.21 -8.75
N GLY A 58 2.64 7.56 -9.91
CA GLY A 58 2.10 6.20 -10.04
C GLY A 58 2.83 5.17 -9.16
N LEU A 59 4.15 5.29 -9.03
CA LEU A 59 4.94 4.44 -8.12
C LEU A 59 4.59 4.69 -6.66
N MET A 60 4.37 5.95 -6.27
CA MET A 60 3.96 6.29 -4.91
C MET A 60 2.58 5.71 -4.57
N ASP A 61 1.62 5.82 -5.49
CA ASP A 61 0.27 5.26 -5.30
C ASP A 61 0.31 3.73 -5.22
N MET A 62 1.12 3.08 -6.06
CA MET A 62 1.34 1.63 -6.02
C MET A 62 2.01 1.21 -4.70
N TYR A 63 2.99 1.98 -4.22
CA TYR A 63 3.66 1.74 -2.95
C TYR A 63 2.68 1.83 -1.78
N MET A 64 1.85 2.87 -1.74
CA MET A 64 0.81 3.02 -0.73
C MET A 64 -0.20 1.87 -0.78
N THR A 65 -0.64 1.49 -1.98
CA THR A 65 -1.52 0.32 -2.18
C THR A 65 -0.88 -0.97 -1.64
N THR A 66 0.42 -1.15 -1.89
CA THR A 66 1.17 -2.31 -1.39
C THR A 66 1.25 -2.32 0.13
N ILE A 67 1.50 -1.18 0.77
CA ILE A 67 1.48 -1.05 2.23
C ILE A 67 0.09 -1.37 2.78
N SER A 68 -0.96 -0.81 2.20
CA SER A 68 -2.34 -1.09 2.62
C SER A 68 -2.68 -2.57 2.48
N ASN A 69 -2.23 -3.23 1.41
CA ASN A 69 -2.42 -4.67 1.23
C ASN A 69 -1.69 -5.48 2.32
N LYS A 70 -0.44 -5.14 2.63
CA LYS A 70 0.30 -5.77 3.74
C LYS A 70 -0.40 -5.54 5.08
N MET A 71 -0.88 -4.32 5.34
CA MET A 71 -1.64 -4.00 6.55
C MET A 71 -2.93 -4.82 6.63
N ASN A 72 -3.66 -4.98 5.53
CA ASN A 72 -4.85 -5.82 5.46
C ASN A 72 -4.53 -7.29 5.75
N GLU A 73 -3.39 -7.80 5.28
CA GLU A 73 -2.94 -9.15 5.59
C GLU A 73 -2.61 -9.32 7.08
N VAL A 74 -1.86 -8.39 7.67
CA VAL A 74 -1.56 -8.38 9.12
C VAL A 74 -2.85 -8.31 9.94
N MET A 75 -3.78 -7.43 9.58
CA MET A 75 -5.08 -7.28 10.26
C MET A 75 -5.92 -8.55 10.13
N LYS A 76 -5.90 -9.24 8.99
CA LYS A 76 -6.57 -10.54 8.83
C LYS A 76 -6.01 -11.57 9.80
N VAL A 77 -4.68 -11.73 9.86
CA VAL A 77 -4.03 -12.69 10.76
C VAL A 77 -4.39 -12.39 12.22
N LEU A 78 -4.28 -11.13 12.66
CA LEU A 78 -4.66 -10.72 14.01
C LEU A 78 -6.13 -11.01 14.31
N THR A 79 -7.02 -10.70 13.37
CA THR A 79 -8.47 -10.92 13.52
C THR A 79 -8.82 -12.40 13.62
N ILE A 80 -8.17 -13.26 12.81
CA ILE A 80 -8.36 -14.71 12.84
C ILE A 80 -7.93 -15.25 14.21
N MET A 81 -6.73 -14.88 14.67
CA MET A 81 -6.23 -15.27 15.98
C MET A 81 -7.17 -14.82 17.10
N ALA A 82 -7.55 -13.54 17.12
CA ALA A 82 -8.46 -13.00 18.13
C ALA A 82 -9.83 -13.70 18.12
N SER A 83 -10.42 -13.91 16.95
CA SER A 83 -11.72 -14.56 16.79
C SER A 83 -11.72 -16.00 17.30
N ILE A 84 -10.58 -16.69 17.22
CA ILE A 84 -10.40 -18.04 17.77
C ILE A 84 -10.23 -17.97 19.30
N PHE A 85 -9.35 -17.10 19.80
CA PHE A 85 -9.03 -17.05 21.22
C PHE A 85 -10.13 -16.44 22.09
N ILE A 86 -10.86 -15.42 21.63
CA ILE A 86 -11.91 -14.76 22.44
C ILE A 86 -12.96 -15.74 22.98
N PRO A 87 -13.65 -16.58 22.17
CA PRO A 87 -14.64 -17.53 22.67
C PRO A 87 -14.02 -18.66 23.48
N LEU A 88 -12.81 -19.11 23.14
CA LEU A 88 -12.09 -20.15 23.90
C LEU A 88 -11.70 -19.66 25.30
N THR A 89 -11.13 -18.46 25.40
CA THR A 89 -10.77 -17.81 26.66
C THR A 89 -12.02 -17.47 27.47
N PHE A 90 -13.13 -17.10 26.82
CA PHE A 90 -14.40 -16.89 27.51
C PHE A 90 -14.93 -18.18 28.15
N MET A 91 -14.92 -19.31 27.44
CA MET A 91 -15.30 -20.62 27.99
C MET A 91 -14.39 -21.04 29.15
N ALA A 92 -13.07 -20.90 28.97
CA ALA A 92 -12.10 -21.19 30.03
C ALA A 92 -12.28 -20.25 31.25
N GLY A 93 -12.61 -18.98 30.99
CA GLY A 93 -12.88 -17.96 32.00
C GLY A 93 -14.09 -18.31 32.85
N ILE A 94 -15.22 -18.70 32.23
CA ILE A 94 -16.42 -19.15 32.94
C ILE A 94 -16.08 -20.32 33.87
N TYR A 95 -15.38 -21.33 33.39
CA TYR A 95 -15.03 -22.52 34.18
C TYR A 95 -13.88 -22.26 35.18
N GLY A 96 -13.18 -21.14 35.06
CA GLY A 96 -12.18 -20.68 36.03
C GLY A 96 -12.76 -19.83 37.16
N MET A 97 -14.08 -19.54 37.16
CA MET A 97 -14.73 -18.80 38.23
C MET A 97 -15.01 -19.71 39.44
N ASN A 98 -14.67 -19.24 40.64
CA ASN A 98 -14.91 -19.95 41.90
C ASN A 98 -16.40 -19.87 42.33
N PHE A 99 -17.32 -20.39 41.53
CA PHE A 99 -18.73 -20.48 41.92
C PHE A 99 -19.04 -21.83 42.59
N GLU A 100 -19.67 -21.78 43.77
CA GLU A 100 -20.09 -22.94 44.57
C GLU A 100 -21.22 -23.76 43.93
N ASN A 101 -22.01 -23.15 43.03
CA ASN A 101 -23.21 -23.74 42.45
C ASN A 101 -23.14 -23.78 40.90
N MET A 102 -22.15 -24.51 40.37
CA MET A 102 -22.07 -24.83 38.94
C MET A 102 -22.60 -26.26 38.68
N PRO A 103 -23.83 -26.43 38.17
CA PRO A 103 -24.38 -27.76 37.89
C PRO A 103 -23.56 -28.56 36.88
N GLU A 104 -22.79 -27.92 35.99
CA GLU A 104 -21.89 -28.61 35.05
C GLU A 104 -20.64 -29.21 35.72
N LEU A 105 -20.23 -28.75 36.91
CA LEU A 105 -19.03 -29.24 37.60
C LEU A 105 -19.25 -30.60 38.27
N HIS A 106 -20.49 -30.89 38.69
CA HIS A 106 -20.88 -32.17 39.28
C HIS A 106 -21.15 -33.27 38.24
N PHE A 107 -21.12 -32.93 36.94
CA PHE A 107 -21.21 -33.91 35.86
C PHE A 107 -19.88 -34.66 35.71
N LYS A 108 -19.89 -35.99 35.86
CA LYS A 108 -18.70 -36.86 35.79
C LYS A 108 -17.82 -36.67 34.54
N TYR A 109 -18.39 -36.15 33.46
CA TYR A 109 -17.71 -35.87 32.18
C TYR A 109 -17.75 -34.40 31.74
N GLY A 110 -18.15 -33.46 32.60
CA GLY A 110 -18.30 -32.03 32.25
C GLY A 110 -17.01 -31.42 31.65
N TYR A 111 -15.86 -31.79 32.19
CA TYR A 111 -14.55 -31.39 31.67
C TYR A 111 -14.31 -31.86 30.22
N TYR A 112 -14.69 -33.10 29.89
CA TYR A 112 -14.53 -33.65 28.54
C TYR A 112 -15.50 -33.02 27.54
N TYR A 113 -16.73 -32.72 27.97
CA TYR A 113 -17.70 -32.00 27.14
C TYR A 113 -17.25 -30.57 26.82
N LEU A 114 -16.68 -29.85 27.79
CA LEU A 114 -16.08 -28.53 27.57
C LEU A 114 -14.96 -28.60 26.53
N TRP A 115 -14.01 -29.52 26.71
CA TRP A 115 -12.92 -29.72 25.73
C TRP A 115 -13.45 -30.06 24.34
N GLY A 116 -14.47 -30.91 24.26
CA GLY A 116 -15.15 -31.22 23.01
C GLY A 116 -15.75 -29.96 22.35
N ALA A 117 -16.43 -29.12 23.11
CA ALA A 117 -17.00 -27.86 22.63
C ALA A 117 -15.92 -26.87 22.18
N MET A 118 -14.83 -26.72 22.94
CA MET A 118 -13.69 -25.86 22.59
C MET A 118 -13.03 -26.30 21.29
N ILE A 119 -12.78 -27.61 21.13
CA ILE A 119 -12.21 -28.18 19.92
C ILE A 119 -13.16 -28.00 18.73
N LEU A 120 -14.46 -28.20 18.93
CA LEU A 120 -15.47 -28.02 17.89
C LEU A 120 -15.54 -26.57 17.42
N VAL A 121 -15.51 -25.59 18.34
CA VAL A 121 -15.48 -24.16 18.01
C VAL A 121 -14.19 -23.80 17.26
N PHE A 122 -13.04 -24.30 17.72
CA PHE A 122 -11.75 -24.07 17.07
C PHE A 122 -11.75 -24.55 15.62
N PHE A 123 -12.12 -25.81 15.38
CA PHE A 123 -12.18 -26.36 14.02
C PHE A 123 -13.29 -25.74 13.18
N GLY A 124 -14.43 -25.40 13.77
CA GLY A 124 -15.53 -24.72 13.10
C GLY A 124 -15.11 -23.34 12.57
N LEU A 125 -14.42 -22.55 13.38
CA LEU A 125 -13.89 -21.24 12.98
C LEU A 125 -12.77 -21.37 11.94
N LEU A 126 -11.84 -22.32 12.09
CA LEU A 126 -10.81 -22.59 11.08
C LEU A 126 -11.42 -22.95 9.73
N TRP A 127 -12.43 -23.82 9.71
CA TRP A 127 -13.12 -24.20 8.48
C TRP A 127 -13.86 -23.01 7.86
N TYR A 128 -14.52 -22.19 8.67
CA TYR A 128 -15.20 -20.98 8.23
C TYR A 128 -14.22 -19.98 7.58
N PHE A 129 -13.08 -19.69 8.22
CA PHE A 129 -12.07 -18.77 7.69
C PHE A 129 -11.39 -19.30 6.42
N LYS A 130 -11.12 -20.62 6.35
CA LYS A 130 -10.61 -21.28 5.15
C LYS A 130 -11.60 -21.16 3.98
N ARG A 131 -12.90 -21.36 4.23
CA ARG A 131 -13.95 -21.22 3.19
C ARG A 131 -14.06 -19.78 2.67
N LYS A 132 -13.86 -18.79 3.54
CA LYS A 132 -13.85 -17.37 3.17
C LYS A 132 -12.58 -16.91 2.44
N LYS A 133 -11.57 -17.78 2.24
CA LYS A 133 -10.25 -17.42 1.69
C LYS A 133 -9.54 -16.33 2.51
N TRP A 134 -9.81 -16.29 3.81
CA TRP A 134 -9.09 -15.42 4.74
C TRP A 134 -7.86 -16.13 5.32
N LEU A 135 -7.84 -17.46 5.17
CA LEU A 135 -6.80 -18.43 5.53
C LEU A 135 -6.38 -19.20 4.28
#